data_AF-A0A849UEC7-F1
#
_entry.id   AF-A0A849UEC7-F1
#
_cell.length_a   1.000
_cell.length_b   1.000
_cell.length_c   1.000
_cell.angle_alpha   90.00
_cell.angle_beta   90.00
_cell.angle_gamma   90.00
#
_symmetry.space_group_name_H-M   'P 1'
#
loop_
_entity.id
_entity.type
_entity.pdbx_description
1 polymer ?
#
loop_
_entity_poly.entity_id
_entity_poly.type
_entity_poly.pdbx_seq_one_letter_code
_entity_poly.pdbx_strand_id
1 'polypeptide(L)' 'MKLLTNLFSSDYGLMSLVVIAFVIFMSVWFYRFFKRHIEEDARKAGL' A
#
# COMPACT_ATOMS: atom_id res chain seq x y z
N MET A 1 -1.74 -23.36 14.98
CA MET A 1 -1.54 -22.12 14.19
C MET A 1 -0.81 -22.49 12.89
N LYS A 2 -1.52 -22.88 11.81
CA LYS A 2 -0.90 -23.30 10.53
C LYS A 2 -1.06 -22.27 9.40
N LEU A 3 -1.82 -21.18 9.61
CA LEU A 3 -2.12 -20.18 8.58
C LEU A 3 -0.91 -19.31 8.25
N LEU A 4 -0.25 -18.75 9.26
CA LEU A 4 0.95 -17.95 9.06
C LEU A 4 2.07 -18.79 8.44
N THR A 5 2.26 -20.02 8.92
CA THR A 5 3.24 -20.95 8.34
C THR A 5 2.93 -21.28 6.88
N ASN A 6 1.66 -21.52 6.51
CA ASN A 6 1.29 -21.75 5.11
C ASN A 6 1.50 -20.49 4.24
N LEU A 7 1.31 -19.29 4.79
CA LEU A 7 1.53 -18.05 4.07
C LEU A 7 3.03 -17.78 3.81
N PHE A 8 3.91 -18.19 4.71
CA PHE A 8 5.36 -17.97 4.57
C PHE A 8 6.13 -19.16 4.00
N SER A 9 5.57 -20.38 4.05
CA SER A 9 6.29 -21.61 3.70
C SER A 9 5.72 -22.37 2.51
N SER A 10 4.58 -21.94 1.95
CA SER A 10 4.02 -22.51 0.72
C SER A 10 4.24 -21.57 -0.47
N ASP A 11 4.45 -22.12 -1.67
CA ASP A 11 4.60 -21.35 -2.91
C ASP A 11 3.39 -20.43 -3.17
N TYR A 12 2.18 -20.87 -2.81
CA TYR A 12 0.95 -20.06 -2.87
C TYR A 12 0.95 -18.90 -1.87
N GLY A 13 1.58 -19.12 -0.72
CA GLY A 13 1.72 -18.11 0.33
C GLY A 13 2.63 -16.97 -0.12
N LEU A 14 3.75 -17.29 -0.77
CA LEU A 14 4.68 -16.31 -1.32
C LEU A 14 4.02 -15.44 -2.40
N MET A 15 3.27 -16.06 -3.33
CA MET A 15 2.50 -15.31 -4.35
C MET A 15 1.48 -14.36 -3.71
N SER A 16 0.79 -14.81 -2.66
CA SER A 16 -0.17 -13.98 -1.92
C SER A 16 0.53 -12.84 -1.18
N LEU A 17 1.73 -13.08 -0.62
CA LEU A 17 2.53 -12.07 0.08
C LEU A 17 2.94 -10.93 -0.87
N VAL A 18 3.30 -11.25 -2.11
CA VAL A 18 3.63 -10.24 -3.14
C VAL A 18 2.44 -9.32 -3.41
N VAL A 19 1.24 -9.90 -3.57
CA VAL A 19 0.02 -9.11 -3.79
C VAL A 19 -0.30 -8.24 -2.58
N ILE A 20 -0.21 -8.80 -1.37
CA ILE A 20 -0.44 -8.05 -0.13
C ILE A 20 0.54 -6.87 -0.02
N ALA A 21 1.83 -7.12 -0.25
CA ALA A 21 2.85 -6.07 -0.24
C ALA A 21 2.58 -4.99 -1.30
N PHE A 22 2.15 -5.39 -2.49
CA PHE A 22 1.78 -4.46 -3.56
C PHE A 22 0.59 -3.58 -3.20
N VAL A 23 -0.47 -4.15 -2.62
CA VAL A 23 -1.66 -3.39 -2.18
C VAL A 23 -1.31 -2.41 -1.06
N ILE A 24 -0.49 -2.81 -0.10
CA ILE A 24 -0.01 -1.94 0.98
C ILE A 24 0.82 -0.79 0.39
N PHE A 25 1.75 -1.11 -0.51
CA PHE A 25 2.56 -0.11 -1.21
C PHE A 25 1.70 0.90 -1.97
N MET A 26 0.71 0.42 -2.74
CA MET A 26 -0.23 1.27 -3.48
C MET A 26 -1.04 2.17 -2.55
N SER A 27 -1.53 1.64 -1.42
CA SER A 27 -2.29 2.41 -0.45
C SER A 27 -1.48 3.59 0.10
N VAL A 28 -0.22 3.36 0.45
CA VAL A 28 0.69 4.42 0.92
C VAL A 28 1.03 5.40 -0.21
N TRP A 29 1.25 4.90 -1.41
CA TRP A 29 1.58 5.73 -2.57
C TRP A 29 0.44 6.68 -2.92
N PHE A 30 -0.80 6.17 -3.00
CA PHE A 30 -1.98 6.99 -3.27
C PHE A 30 -2.23 8.02 -2.18
N TYR A 31 -2.14 7.64 -0.90
CA TYR A 31 -2.25 8.59 0.21
C TYR A 31 -1.27 9.76 0.06
N ARG A 32 -0.01 9.44 -0.29
CA ARG A 32 1.04 10.45 -0.46
C ARG A 32 0.85 11.30 -1.71
N PHE A 33 0.33 10.70 -2.78
CA PHE A 33 -0.03 11.39 -4.01
C PHE A 33 -1.14 12.41 -3.77
N PHE A 34 -2.25 11.99 -3.14
CA PHE A 34 -3.38 12.88 -2.85
C PHE A 34 -2.98 13.97 -1.87
N LYS A 35 -2.24 13.64 -0.80
CA LYS A 35 -1.77 14.64 0.16
C LYS A 35 -0.97 15.76 -0.51
N ARG A 36 -0.03 15.41 -1.42
CA ARG A 36 0.76 16.40 -2.16
C ARG A 36 -0.11 17.30 -3.05
N HIS A 37 -1.08 16.71 -3.76
CA HIS A 37 -1.98 17.50 -4.61
C HIS A 37 -2.86 18.44 -3.79
N ILE A 38 -3.39 17.96 -2.66
CA ILE A 38 -4.18 18.79 -1.73
C ILE A 38 -3.35 19.95 -1.18
N GLU A 39 -2.10 19.71 -0.77
CA GLU A 39 -1.20 20.78 -0.28
C GLU A 39 -0.87 21.80 -1.38
N GLU A 40 -0.64 21.34 -2.62
CA GLU A 40 -0.39 22.22 -3.76
C GLU A 40 -1.62 23.04 -4.13
N ASP A 41 -2.80 22.44 -4.11
CA ASP A 41 -4.06 23.12 -4.41
C ASP A 41 -4.44 24.11 -3.30
N ALA A 42 -4.24 23.75 -2.03
CA ALA A 42 -4.43 24.67 -0.90
C ALA A 42 -3.52 25.90 -1.03
N ARG A 43 -2.24 25.69 -1.36
CA ARG A 43 -1.27 26.78 -1.58
C ARG A 43 -1.63 27.66 -2.78
N LYS A 44 -2.19 27.09 -3.86
CA LYS A 44 -2.68 27.85 -5.02
C LYS A 44 -3.98 28.60 -4.71
N ALA A 45 -4.82 28.07 -3.83
CA ALA A 45 -6.06 28.69 -3.40
C ALA A 45 -5.86 29.91 -2.47
N GLY A 46 -4.64 30.14 -1.98
CA GLY A 46 -4.28 31.35 -1.24
C GLY A 46 -4.80 31.40 0.20
N LEU A 47 -5.12 30.25 0.80
CA LEU A 47 -5.26 30.06 2.25
C LEU A 47 -3.89 29.76 2.87
#